data_AF-A0A2H6BD17-F1
#
_entry.id   AF-A0A2H6BD17-F1
#
_cell.length_a   1.000
_cell.length_b   1.000
_cell.length_c   1.000
_cell.angle_alpha   90.00
_cell.angle_beta   90.00
_cell.angle_gamma   90.00
#
_symmetry.space_group_name_H-M   'P 1'
#
loop_
_entity.id
_entity.type
_entity.pdbx_description
1 polymer ?
#
loop_
_entity_poly.entity_id
_entity_poly.type
_entity_poly.pdbx_seq_one_letter_code
_entity_poly.pdbx_strand_id
1 'polypeptide(L)'
;MEDLETYADDALLKLSVAATVAYPDGSMKAGGLRRLAARELLEIDFVNGRYYTTLRAIKEMRERCRVPAKSPEPTSGSARVSHTPDRVNDLGKTPSQVALEATVRELRGNLKAKRQT
;
A
#
# COMPACT_ATOMS: atom_id res chain seq x y z
N MET A 1 1.34 5.98 32.63
CA MET A 1 2.41 6.37 31.71
C MET A 1 2.72 5.10 30.95
N GLU A 2 2.07 4.93 29.79
CA GLU A 2 1.97 3.63 29.11
C GLU A 2 3.36 3.15 28.70
N ASP A 3 3.67 1.92 29.07
CA ASP A 3 4.90 1.23 28.77
C ASP A 3 5.09 1.18 27.25
N LEU A 4 6.05 1.97 26.74
CA LEU A 4 6.52 1.88 25.37
C LEU A 4 7.25 0.55 25.23
N GLU A 5 6.49 -0.50 24.91
CA GLU A 5 7.01 -1.81 24.51
C GLU A 5 8.10 -1.58 23.44
N THR A 6 9.35 -1.63 23.89
CA THR A 6 10.48 -1.24 23.06
C THR A 6 10.91 -2.46 22.27
N TYR A 7 10.56 -2.47 20.99
CA TYR A 7 11.02 -3.49 20.06
C TYR A 7 12.50 -3.30 19.74
N ALA A 8 13.26 -4.39 19.67
CA ALA A 8 14.60 -4.36 19.12
C ALA A 8 14.56 -3.93 17.65
N ASP A 9 15.57 -3.17 17.20
CA ASP A 9 15.58 -2.60 15.85
C ASP A 9 15.52 -3.66 14.73
N ASP A 10 16.07 -4.84 15.01
CA ASP A 10 16.17 -5.98 14.10
C ASP A 10 15.07 -7.03 14.30
N ALA A 11 14.12 -6.78 15.19
CA ALA A 11 12.99 -7.66 15.36
C ALA A 11 12.10 -7.66 14.10
N LEU A 12 11.72 -8.85 13.64
CA LEU A 12 10.77 -9.04 12.55
C LEU A 12 9.37 -8.65 13.01
N LEU A 13 8.90 -7.49 12.54
CA LEU A 13 7.58 -6.96 12.85
C LEU A 13 6.66 -7.07 11.64
N LYS A 14 5.44 -7.53 11.88
CA LYS A 14 4.40 -7.55 10.85
C LYS A 14 4.16 -6.12 10.37
N LEU A 15 3.96 -5.91 9.06
CA LEU A 15 3.82 -4.56 8.49
C LEU A 15 2.76 -3.67 9.16
N SER A 16 1.69 -4.25 9.72
CA SER A 16 0.70 -3.50 10.49
C SER A 16 1.26 -2.96 11.79
N VAL A 17 2.01 -3.77 12.53
CA VAL A 17 2.62 -3.39 13.81
C VAL A 17 3.78 -2.42 13.57
N ALA A 18 4.65 -2.74 12.60
CA ALA A 18 5.78 -1.89 12.25
C ALA A 18 5.34 -0.46 11.86
N ALA A 19 4.22 -0.33 11.13
CA ALA A 19 3.65 0.97 10.79
C ALA A 19 3.21 1.76 12.04
N THR A 20 2.48 1.13 12.96
CA THR A 20 2.01 1.78 14.20
C THR A 20 3.17 2.20 15.10
N VAL A 21 4.21 1.38 15.19
CA VAL A 21 5.38 1.67 16.03
C VAL A 21 6.25 2.78 15.42
N ALA A 22 6.53 2.71 14.11
CA ALA A 22 7.39 3.68 13.44
C ALA A 22 6.68 5.02 13.14
N TYR A 23 5.36 5.01 13.02
CA TYR A 23 4.50 6.15 12.71
C TYR A 23 3.30 6.18 13.65
N PRO A 24 3.51 6.58 14.93
CA PRO A 24 2.46 6.59 15.94
C PRO A 24 1.33 7.60 15.64
N ASP A 25 1.58 8.56 14.76
CA ASP A 25 0.60 9.51 14.22
C ASP A 25 -0.36 8.89 13.19
N GLY A 26 -0.09 7.65 12.75
CA GLY A 26 -0.90 6.95 11.74
C GLY A 26 -0.70 7.46 10.31
N SER A 27 0.30 8.31 10.06
CA SER A 27 0.62 8.86 8.73
C SER A 27 1.04 7.77 7.74
N MET A 28 1.56 6.64 8.24
CA MET A 28 1.93 5.47 7.46
C MET A 28 1.09 4.26 7.86
N LYS A 29 0.61 3.51 6.86
CA LYS A 29 -0.15 2.25 7.06
C LYS A 29 0.57 1.09 6.38
N ALA A 30 0.22 -0.15 6.74
CA ALA A 30 0.77 -1.35 6.11
C ALA A 30 0.67 -1.36 4.57
N GLY A 31 -0.40 -0.78 4.00
CA GLY A 31 -0.53 -0.64 2.55
C GLY A 31 0.47 0.34 1.93
N GLY A 32 0.84 1.40 2.67
CA GLY A 32 1.91 2.33 2.28
C GLY A 32 3.27 1.65 2.27
N LEU A 33 3.59 0.89 3.33
CA LEU A 33 4.83 0.11 3.39
C LEU A 33 4.93 -0.93 2.26
N ARG A 34 3.83 -1.61 1.92
CA ARG A 34 3.81 -2.53 0.75
C ARG A 34 4.11 -1.81 -0.57
N ARG A 35 3.65 -0.58 -0.75
CA ARG A 35 3.96 0.21 -1.96
C ARG A 35 5.41 0.64 -2.01
N LEU A 36 6.03 0.93 -0.86
CA LEU A 36 7.45 1.26 -0.77
C LEU A 36 8.32 0.03 -1.07
N ALA A 37 7.93 -1.14 -0.56
CA ALA A 37 8.56 -2.40 -0.89
C ALA A 37 8.44 -2.77 -2.38
N ALA A 38 7.26 -2.55 -2.99
CA ALA A 38 7.06 -2.75 -4.42
C ALA A 38 7.88 -1.79 -5.30
N ARG A 39 8.42 -0.71 -4.72
CA ARG A 39 9.36 0.22 -5.36
C ARG A 39 10.82 -0.05 -4.99
N GLU A 40 11.08 -1.16 -4.30
CA GLU A 40 12.41 -1.56 -3.83
C GLU A 40 13.06 -0.54 -2.88
N LEU A 41 12.25 0.33 -2.26
CA LEU A 41 12.71 1.33 -1.30
C LEU A 41 12.75 0.79 0.14
N LEU A 42 12.00 -0.28 0.41
CA LEU A 42 11.88 -0.89 1.74
C LEU A 42 12.12 -2.39 1.64
N GLU A 43 12.98 -2.91 2.52
CA GLU A 43 13.23 -4.34 2.67
C GLU A 43 12.07 -5.01 3.43
N ILE A 44 11.59 -6.14 2.89
CA ILE A 44 10.50 -6.92 3.47
C ILE A 44 10.80 -8.40 3.42
N ASP A 45 10.40 -9.09 4.48
CA ASP A 45 10.45 -10.55 4.57
C ASP A 45 9.06 -11.12 4.35
N PHE A 46 8.97 -12.19 3.56
CA PHE A 46 7.74 -12.94 3.37
C PHE A 46 7.82 -14.28 4.08
N VAL A 47 7.10 -14.41 5.20
CA VAL A 47 7.11 -15.61 6.04
C VAL A 47 5.67 -16.07 6.24
N ASN A 48 5.37 -17.31 5.85
CA ASN A 48 4.06 -17.94 6.04
C ASN A 48 2.86 -17.11 5.54
N GLY A 49 2.94 -16.56 4.33
CA GLY A 49 1.84 -15.78 3.76
C GLY A 49 1.72 -14.35 4.32
N ARG A 50 2.68 -13.89 5.14
CA ARG A 50 2.66 -12.59 5.79
C ARG A 50 3.93 -11.81 5.48
N TYR A 51 3.78 -10.50 5.39
CA TYR A 51 4.89 -9.58 5.22
C TYR A 51 5.36 -9.03 6.56
N TYR A 52 6.67 -9.03 6.74
CA TYR A 52 7.38 -8.48 7.87
C TYR A 52 8.43 -7.48 7.40
N THR A 53 8.91 -6.67 8.32
CA THR A 53 10.03 -5.74 8.13
C THR A 53 10.64 -5.47 9.50
N THR A 54 11.77 -4.79 9.52
CA THR A 54 12.45 -4.38 10.76
C THR A 54 12.32 -2.86 10.95
N LEU A 55 12.47 -2.38 12.18
CA LEU A 55 12.48 -0.94 12.44
C LEU A 55 13.73 -0.30 11.82
N ARG A 56 14.86 -1.02 11.78
CA ARG A 56 16.06 -0.62 11.05
C ARG A 56 15.77 -0.36 9.56
N ALA A 57 15.13 -1.29 8.87
CA ALA A 57 14.80 -1.13 7.45
C ALA A 57 13.90 0.09 7.19
N ILE A 58 12.96 0.38 8.10
CA ILE A 58 12.13 1.60 8.00
C ILE A 58 12.97 2.87 8.20
N LYS A 59 13.92 2.88 9.14
CA LYS A 59 14.84 4.02 9.35
C LYS A 59 15.66 4.30 8.08
N GLU A 60 16.26 3.26 7.49
CA GLU A 60 17.02 3.38 6.24
C GLU A 60 16.16 3.83 5.05
N MET A 61 14.94 3.28 4.93
CA MET A 61 13.99 3.71 3.91
C MET A 61 13.66 5.20 4.04
N ARG A 62 13.56 5.76 5.26
CA ARG A 62 13.31 7.20 5.45
C ARG A 62 14.44 8.07 4.92
N GLU A 63 15.67 7.61 5.00
CA GLU A 63 16.83 8.29 4.43
C GLU A 63 16.74 8.29 2.89
N ARG A 64 16.41 7.14 2.30
CA ARG A 64 16.23 7.01 0.84
C ARG A 64 15.05 7.84 0.31
N CYS A 65 13.96 7.95 1.07
CA CYS A 65 12.78 8.74 0.68
C CYS A 65 12.92 10.24 0.97
N ARG A 66 14.03 10.70 1.57
CA ARG A 66 14.21 12.11 1.90
C ARG A 66 14.28 12.95 0.62
N VAL A 67 13.37 13.90 0.48
CA VAL A 67 13.40 14.88 -0.63
C VAL A 67 14.57 15.84 -0.39
N PRO A 68 15.51 15.99 -1.34
CA PRO A 68 16.59 16.96 -1.18
C PRO A 68 16.03 18.38 -1.14
N ALA A 69 16.58 19.22 -0.27
CA ALA A 69 16.22 20.63 -0.24
C ALA A 69 16.53 21.26 -1.60
N LYS A 70 15.53 21.87 -2.22
CA LYS A 70 15.71 22.54 -3.51
C LYS A 70 16.61 23.76 -3.29
N SER A 71 17.83 23.71 -3.80
CA SER A 71 18.67 24.91 -3.92
C SER A 71 17.89 25.96 -4.73
N PRO A 72 17.92 27.25 -4.35
CA PRO A 72 17.23 28.29 -5.09
C PRO A 72 17.90 28.45 -6.47
N GLU A 73 17.44 27.70 -7.45
CA GLU A 73 17.74 27.94 -8.86
C GLU A 73 16.85 29.07 -9.39
N PRO A 74 17.37 29.97 -10.24
CA PRO A 74 16.56 31.03 -10.85
C PRO A 74 15.43 30.41 -11.66
N THR A 75 14.20 30.69 -11.23
CA THR A 75 12.98 30.12 -11.81
C THR A 75 12.69 30.74 -13.18
N SER A 76 13.05 30.05 -14.27
CA SER A 76 12.41 30.31 -15.57
C SER A 76 11.07 29.60 -15.58
N GLY A 77 10.00 30.39 -15.50
CA GLY A 77 8.63 29.91 -15.34
C GLY A 77 8.14 29.10 -16.53
N SER A 78 7.83 27.83 -16.28
CA SER A 78 6.87 27.09 -17.10
C SER A 78 5.74 26.64 -16.18
N ALA A 79 4.57 27.22 -16.39
CA ALA A 79 3.37 26.94 -15.61
C ALA A 79 3.03 25.46 -15.68
N ARG A 80 3.18 24.74 -14.57
CA ARG A 80 2.59 23.40 -14.44
C ARG A 80 1.11 23.58 -14.14
N VAL A 81 0.29 23.17 -15.11
CA VAL A 81 -1.14 22.95 -14.90
C VAL A 81 -1.30 22.04 -13.68
N SER A 82 -1.97 22.57 -12.66
CA SER A 82 -2.34 21.82 -11.46
C SER A 82 -3.31 20.71 -11.83
N HIS A 83 -2.80 19.50 -12.03
CA HIS A 83 -3.62 18.30 -11.91
C HIS A 83 -3.85 18.06 -10.42
N THR A 84 -4.96 18.61 -9.90
CA THR A 84 -5.59 18.03 -8.72
C THR A 84 -5.93 16.58 -9.07
N PRO A 85 -5.53 15.56 -8.28
CA PRO A 85 -6.18 14.27 -8.39
C PRO A 85 -7.56 14.49 -7.78
N ASP A 86 -8.51 14.81 -8.64
CA ASP A 86 -9.92 14.69 -8.31
C ASP A 86 -10.10 13.26 -7.81
N ARG A 87 -10.39 13.12 -6.52
CA ARG A 87 -10.71 11.84 -5.89
C ARG A 87 -12.10 11.46 -6.38
N VAL A 88 -12.18 11.07 -7.65
CA VAL A 88 -13.35 10.38 -8.17
C VAL A 88 -13.32 8.97 -7.60
N ASN A 89 -14.26 8.69 -6.72
CA ASN A 89 -14.68 7.32 -6.45
C ASN A 89 -15.41 6.83 -7.71
N ASP A 90 -14.67 6.59 -8.79
CA ASP A 90 -15.20 5.86 -9.93
C ASP A 90 -15.24 4.38 -9.53
N LEU A 91 -16.35 3.98 -8.93
CA LEU A 91 -16.74 2.58 -8.78
C LEU A 91 -17.28 2.04 -10.11
N GLY A 92 -16.64 2.41 -11.23
CA GLY A 92 -16.75 1.69 -12.48
C GLY A 92 -16.13 0.31 -12.30
N LYS A 93 -16.93 -0.72 -12.50
CA LYS A 93 -16.44 -2.11 -12.56
C LYS A 93 -15.25 -2.18 -13.50
N THR A 94 -14.12 -2.67 -13.00
CA THR A 94 -12.95 -2.90 -13.85
C THR A 94 -13.35 -3.87 -14.99
N PRO A 95 -12.75 -3.79 -16.18
CA PRO A 95 -13.11 -4.67 -17.30
C PRO A 95 -12.97 -6.17 -16.94
N SER A 96 -12.10 -6.51 -16.00
CA SER A 96 -11.98 -7.87 -15.44
C SER A 96 -13.20 -8.31 -14.61
N GLN A 97 -13.92 -7.39 -13.97
CA GLN A 97 -15.15 -7.71 -13.21
C GLN A 97 -16.36 -7.92 -14.13
N VAL A 98 -16.43 -7.21 -15.26
CA VAL A 98 -17.53 -7.38 -16.24
C VAL A 98 -17.48 -8.78 -16.89
N ALA A 99 -16.27 -9.26 -17.20
CA ALA A 99 -16.10 -10.61 -17.73
C ALA A 99 -16.50 -11.71 -16.72
N LEU A 100 -16.16 -11.54 -15.43
CA LEU A 100 -16.52 -12.52 -14.39
C LEU A 100 -18.03 -12.63 -14.16
N GLU A 101 -18.76 -11.51 -14.23
CA GLU A 101 -20.20 -11.50 -13.97
C GLU A 101 -21.01 -12.23 -15.05
N ALA A 102 -20.57 -12.17 -16.30
CA ALA A 102 -21.17 -12.93 -17.40
C ALA A 102 -21.09 -14.44 -17.13
N THR A 103 -19.93 -14.93 -16.69
CA THR A 103 -19.71 -16.35 -16.36
C THR A 103 -20.52 -16.80 -15.15
N VAL A 104 -20.63 -15.96 -14.11
CA VAL A 104 -21.44 -16.28 -12.90
C VAL A 104 -22.92 -16.42 -13.24
N ARG A 105 -23.45 -15.60 -14.16
CA ARG A 105 -24.86 -15.67 -14.58
C ARG A 105 -25.15 -16.97 -15.34
N GLU A 106 -24.24 -17.39 -16.21
CA GLU A 106 -24.38 -18.63 -16.98
C GLU A 106 -24.37 -19.87 -16.08
N LEU A 107 -23.41 -19.96 -15.15
CA LEU A 107 -23.31 -21.07 -14.19
C LEU A 107 -24.57 -21.19 -13.31
N ARG A 108 -25.16 -20.05 -12.91
CA ARG A 108 -26.41 -20.04 -12.12
C ARG A 108 -27.62 -20.56 -12.92
N GLY A 109 -27.72 -20.22 -14.21
CA GLY A 109 -28.77 -20.74 -15.09
C GLY A 109 -28.69 -22.25 -15.23
N ASN A 110 -27.48 -22.77 -15.48
CA ASN A 110 -27.23 -24.21 -15.66
C ASN A 110 -27.49 -25.00 -14.36
N LEU A 111 -27.18 -24.43 -13.20
CA LEU A 111 -27.49 -25.07 -11.91
C LEU A 111 -28.99 -25.17 -11.64
N LYS A 112 -29.77 -24.18 -12.10
CA LYS A 112 -31.23 -24.16 -11.94
C LYS A 112 -31.91 -25.17 -12.88
N ALA A 113 -31.43 -25.27 -14.12
CA ALA A 113 -31.89 -26.27 -15.09
C ALA A 113 -31.62 -27.71 -14.60
N LYS A 114 -30.44 -27.95 -14.00
CA LYS A 114 -30.06 -29.28 -13.47
C LYS A 114 -30.80 -29.69 -12.19
N ARG A 115 -31.57 -28.78 -11.56
CA ARG A 115 -32.38 -29.05 -10.36
C ARG A 115 -33.85 -29.36 -10.66
N GLN A 116 -34.28 -29.28 -11.91
CA GLN A 116 -35.68 -29.52 -12.32
C GLN A 116 -35.88 -30.80 -13.16
N THR A 117 -34.83 -31.60 -13.31
CA THR A 117 -34.84 -33.00 -13.75
C THR A 117 -34.55 -33.90 -12.56
#